data_AF-A0A2M7A1L7-F1
#
_entry.id   AF-A0A2M7A1L7-F1
#
_cell.length_a   1.000
_cell.length_b   1.000
_cell.length_c   1.000
_cell.angle_alpha   90.00
_cell.angle_beta   90.00
_cell.angle_gamma   90.00
#
_symmetry.space_group_name_H-M   'P 1'
#
loop_
_entity.id
_entity.type
_entity.pdbx_description
1 polymer ?
#
loop_
_entity_poly.entity_id
_entity_poly.type
_entity_poly.pdbx_seq_one_letter_code
_entity_poly.pdbx_strand_id
1 'polypeptide(L)' 'MSSLPVRATSFAIEYRDDDNKSQITREDGTVIAYDYDDAKRLIEEKWTASDQTVLHHFQYTYDAAGNR' A
#
# COMPACT_ATOMS: atom_id res chain seq x y z
N MET A 1 -33.72 11.03 6.47
CA MET A 1 -32.78 11.14 5.34
C MET A 1 -31.60 10.24 5.66
N SER A 2 -31.64 8.98 5.20
CA SER A 2 -30.54 8.03 5.41
C SER A 2 -29.58 8.18 4.22
N SER A 3 -28.46 8.88 4.42
CA SER A 3 -27.36 8.86 3.45
C SER A 3 -26.64 7.53 3.64
N LEU A 4 -26.91 6.59 2.73
CA LEU A 4 -26.06 5.41 2.60
C LEU A 4 -24.70 5.91 2.10
N PRO A 5 -23.58 5.50 2.72
CA PRO A 5 -22.27 5.82 2.18
C PRO A 5 -22.20 5.24 0.77
N VAL A 6 -21.80 6.07 -0.20
CA VAL A 6 -21.38 5.57 -1.50
C VAL A 6 -20.20 4.64 -1.21
N ARG A 7 -20.37 3.34 -1.43
CA ARG A 7 -19.22 2.44 -1.52
C ARG A 7 -18.53 2.82 -2.82
N ALA A 8 -17.43 3.56 -2.73
CA ALA A 8 -16.56 3.78 -3.86
C ALA A 8 -15.93 2.43 -4.20
N THR A 9 -16.53 1.70 -5.14
CA THR A 9 -15.97 0.45 -5.69
C THR A 9 -14.84 0.80 -6.65
N SER A 10 -13.73 1.34 -6.13
CA SER A 10 -12.58 1.74 -6.93
C SER A 10 -11.41 0.80 -6.66
N PHE A 11 -10.93 0.15 -7.70
CA PHE A 11 -9.61 -0.46 -7.70
C PHE A 11 -8.66 0.48 -8.42
N ALA A 12 -7.63 0.97 -7.73
CA ALA A 12 -6.64 1.88 -8.29
C ALA A 12 -5.23 1.39 -7.95
N ILE A 13 -4.31 1.57 -8.90
CA ILE A 13 -2.87 1.35 -8.69
C ILE A 13 -2.19 2.67 -9.00
N GLU A 14 -1.38 3.13 -8.07
CA GLU A 14 -0.51 4.28 -8.23
C GLU A 14 0.94 3.81 -8.34
N TYR A 15 1.71 4.56 -9.11
CA TYR A 15 3.12 4.30 -9.37
C TYR A 15 3.94 5.51 -8.95
N ARG A 16 5.17 5.27 -8.49
CA ARG A 16 6.21 6.30 -8.30
C ARG A 16 6.82 6.68 -9.66
N ASP A 17 7.63 7.73 -9.66
CA ASP A 17 8.34 8.21 -10.86
C ASP A 17 9.30 7.17 -11.47
N ASP A 18 9.64 6.12 -10.72
CA ASP A 18 10.56 5.05 -11.12
C ASP A 18 9.84 3.77 -11.59
N ASP A 19 8.53 3.88 -11.87
CA ASP A 19 7.58 2.83 -12.27
C ASP A 19 7.35 1.72 -11.23
N ASN A 20 7.80 1.89 -9.99
CA ASN A 20 7.40 1.00 -8.89
C ASN A 20 6.01 1.36 -8.36
N LYS A 21 5.23 0.36 -7.93
CA LYS A 21 3.90 0.60 -7.33
C LYS A 21 4.07 1.36 -6.02
N SER A 22 3.44 2.52 -5.87
CA SER A 22 3.41 3.22 -4.57
C SER A 22 2.25 2.75 -3.72
N GLN A 23 1.07 2.55 -4.34
CA GLN A 23 -0.17 2.33 -3.61
C GLN A 23 -1.16 1.49 -4.42
N ILE A 24 -1.92 0.66 -3.72
CA ILE A 24 -3.13 0.02 -4.24
C ILE A 24 -4.30 0.39 -3.35
N THR A 25 -5.37 0.93 -3.94
CA THR A 25 -6.66 1.11 -3.28
C THR A 25 -7.60 0.02 -3.76
N ARG A 26 -8.18 -0.73 -2.82
CA ARG A 26 -9.16 -1.80 -3.09
C ARG A 26 -10.58 -1.26 -3.01
N GLU A 27 -11.50 -2.02 -3.58
CA GLU A 27 -12.93 -1.76 -3.64
C GLU A 27 -13.63 -1.69 -2.27
N ASP A 28 -13.02 -2.23 -1.22
CA ASP A 28 -13.49 -2.14 0.16
C ASP A 28 -12.96 -0.89 0.90
N GLY A 29 -12.18 -0.05 0.21
CA GLY A 29 -11.52 1.13 0.75
C GLY A 29 -10.21 0.83 1.50
N THR A 30 -9.76 -0.42 1.51
CA THR A 30 -8.42 -0.77 2.03
C THR A 30 -7.36 -0.19 1.12
N VAL A 31 -6.36 0.46 1.72
CA VAL A 31 -5.20 1.01 1.05
C VAL A 31 -3.97 0.16 1.43
N ILE A 32 -3.20 -0.24 0.41
CA ILE A 32 -1.92 -0.92 0.58
C ILE A 32 -0.84 0.02 0.06
N ALA A 33 0.05 0.46 0.93
CA ALA A 33 1.20 1.30 0.60
C ALA A 33 2.48 0.46 0.57
N TYR A 34 3.36 0.78 -0.38
CA TYR A 34 4.64 0.12 -0.59
C TYR A 34 5.77 1.15 -0.57
N ASP A 35 6.80 0.90 0.23
CA ASP A 35 8.05 1.66 0.18
C ASP A 35 9.23 0.79 -0.21
N TYR A 36 10.16 1.41 -0.92
CA TYR A 36 11.32 0.78 -1.50
C TYR A 36 12.59 1.48 -1.05
N ASP A 37 13.70 0.76 -1.03
CA ASP A 37 15.02 1.37 -0.93
C ASP A 37 15.53 1.88 -2.29
N ASP A 38 16.69 2.55 -2.29
CA ASP A 38 17.33 3.09 -3.51
C ASP A 38 17.65 2.01 -4.57
N ALA A 39 17.71 0.74 -4.17
CA ALA A 39 17.91 -0.39 -5.07
C ALA A 39 16.59 -0.99 -5.60
N LYS A 40 15.46 -0.29 -5.39
CA LYS A 40 14.10 -0.71 -5.78
C LYS A 40 13.64 -2.01 -5.12
N ARG A 41 14.12 -2.31 -3.91
CA ARG A 41 13.69 -3.48 -3.13
C ARG A 41 12.65 -3.05 -2.11
N LEU A 42 11.60 -3.85 -1.94
CA LEU A 42 10.49 -3.54 -1.03
C LEU A 42 10.96 -3.58 0.43
N ILE A 43 10.93 -2.45 1.13
CA ILE A 43 11.31 -2.35 2.54
C ILE A 43 10.11 -2.21 3.48
N GLU A 44 8.95 -1.81 2.97
CA GLU A 44 7.71 -1.72 3.75
C GLU A 44 6.47 -2.03 2.93
N GLU A 45 5.55 -2.80 3.51
CA GLU A 45 4.20 -3.01 3.01
C GLU A 45 3.19 -2.76 4.15
N LYS A 46 2.30 -1.79 3.96
CA LYS A 46 1.35 -1.36 5.00
C LYS A 46 -0.08 -1.35 4.50
N TRP A 47 -0.95 -2.06 5.20
CA TRP A 47 -2.38 -2.19 4.88
C TRP A 47 -3.18 -1.38 5.87
N THR A 48 -3.99 -0.47 5.37
CA THR A 48 -4.80 0.46 6.16
C THR A 48 -6.26 0.35 5.72
N ALA A 49 -7.17 0.07 6.65
CA ALA A 49 -8.60 0.08 6.39
C ALA A 49 -9.10 1.50 6.11
N SER A 50 -10.33 1.61 5.58
CA SER A 50 -10.96 2.90 5.26
C SER A 50 -11.19 3.82 6.47
N ASP A 51 -11.22 3.25 7.68
CA ASP A 51 -11.29 3.99 8.95
C ASP A 51 -9.91 4.38 9.51
N GLN A 52 -8.85 4.22 8.71
CA GLN A 52 -7.45 4.47 9.04
C GLN A 52 -6.83 3.46 10.03
N THR A 53 -7.53 2.38 10.37
CA THR A 53 -6.94 1.29 11.17
C THR A 53 -5.87 0.56 10.38
N VAL A 54 -4.68 0.39 10.95
CA VAL A 54 -3.63 -0.46 10.36
C VAL A 54 -4.00 -1.92 10.55
N LEU A 55 -4.23 -2.63 9.45
CA LEU A 55 -4.56 -4.06 9.45
C LEU A 55 -3.31 -4.92 9.49
N HIS A 56 -2.32 -4.57 8.67
CA HIS A 56 -1.04 -5.26 8.55
C HIS A 56 0.07 -4.25 8.29
N HIS A 57 1.25 -4.54 8.83
CA HIS A 57 2.45 -3.76 8.59
C HIS A 57 3.64 -4.70 8.59
N PHE A 58 4.30 -4.78 7.44
CA PHE A 58 5.48 -5.61 7.24
C PHE A 58 6.66 -4.72 6.91
N GLN A 59 7.80 -4.99 7.55
CA GLN A 59 9.05 -4.30 7.31
C GLN A 59 10.13 -5.30 6.94
N TYR A 60 10.93 -4.96 5.94
CA TYR A 60 11.95 -5.82 5.37
C TYR A 60 13.28 -5.11 5.37
N THR A 61 14.29 -5.81 5.87
CA THR A 61 15.67 -5.37 5.86
C THR A 61 16.46 -6.25 4.93
N TYR A 62 17.37 -5.66 4.18
CA TYR A 62 18.26 -6.39 3.30
C TYR A 62 19.71 -6.19 3.75
N ASP A 63 20.49 -7.26 3.70
CA ASP A 63 21.94 -7.12 3.85
C ASP A 63 22.57 -6.49 2.59
N ALA A 64 23.88 -6.22 2.64
CA ALA A 64 24.62 -5.64 1.53
C ALA A 64 24.67 -6.57 0.28
N ALA A 65 24.45 -7.87 0.46
CA ALA A 65 24.37 -8.84 -0.64
C ALA A 65 22.94 -8.96 -1.22
N GLY A 66 21.94 -8.33 -0.59
CA GLY A 66 20.55 -8.33 -1.01
C GLY A 66 19.72 -9.51 -0.51
N ASN A 67 20.18 -10.20 0.53
CA ASN A 67 19.37 -11.21 1.21
C ASN A 67 18.39 -10.54 2.18
N ARG A 68 17.15 -11.06 2.22
CA ARG A 68 16.05 -10.59 3.06
C ARG A 68 15.84 -11.50 4.27
#